data_AF-A0A925JNC4-F1
#
_entry.id   AF-A0A925JNC4-F1
#
_cell.length_a   1.000
_cell.length_b   1.000
_cell.length_c   1.000
_cell.angle_alpha   90.00
_cell.angle_beta   90.00
_cell.angle_gamma   90.00
#
_symmetry.space_group_name_H-M   'P 1'
#
loop_
_entity.id
_entity.type
_entity.pdbx_description
1 polymer ?
#
loop_
_entity_poly.entity_id
_entity_poly.type
_entity_poly.pdbx_seq_one_letter_code
_entity_poly.pdbx_strand_id
1 'polypeptide(L)'
;MRGITWILVFMVLIMLLSGKSVFAVAVALPPEGEDKSVVIGTSFYSSVDLTIPENLDIRYSGIFQNSGILYFTNTLPSQIVLASGNLGEGEFVFAGTADCALSIPSGQARVGKLQMNMSGGRVNLSGELAMSGKLVFKSGIIQVPSNSILWIDNDSPDAVSFIDSPINKGYVHGFLTRNVSEGNRYLFPVGNAASFHPFLIDKPTKDDVMSVSFDEA
;
A
#
# COMPACT_ATOMS: atom_id res chain seq x y z
N MET A 1 -15.56 -24.62 -12.48
CA MET A 1 -16.12 -24.28 -11.15
C MET A 1 -14.97 -24.39 -10.17
N ARG A 2 -14.47 -23.28 -9.61
CA ARG A 2 -13.41 -23.29 -8.61
C ARG A 2 -14.06 -23.43 -7.23
N GLY A 3 -13.70 -24.48 -6.49
CA GLY A 3 -14.16 -24.68 -5.12
C GLY A 3 -13.45 -23.69 -4.20
N ILE A 4 -14.20 -23.01 -3.34
CA ILE A 4 -13.64 -22.19 -2.27
C ILE A 4 -13.45 -23.13 -1.08
N THR A 5 -12.20 -23.43 -0.74
CA THR A 5 -11.87 -24.21 0.46
C THR A 5 -11.83 -23.26 1.67
N TRP A 6 -12.75 -23.46 2.62
CA TRP A 6 -12.75 -22.72 3.88
C TRP A 6 -11.73 -23.34 4.83
N ILE A 7 -10.58 -22.68 5.02
CA ILE A 7 -9.64 -23.08 6.06
C ILE A 7 -10.11 -22.46 7.37
N LEU A 8 -10.44 -23.32 8.33
CA LEU A 8 -10.70 -22.91 9.71
C LEU A 8 -9.39 -22.42 10.32
N VAL A 9 -9.24 -21.10 10.46
CA VAL A 9 -8.08 -20.49 11.12
C VAL A 9 -8.26 -20.65 12.63
N PHE A 10 -7.38 -21.43 13.27
CA PHE A 10 -7.31 -21.49 14.73
C PHE A 10 -6.76 -20.16 15.25
N MET A 11 -7.63 -19.39 15.90
CA MET A 11 -7.29 -18.11 16.51
C MET A 11 -6.60 -18.35 17.86
N VAL A 12 -5.28 -18.25 17.91
CA VAL A 12 -4.55 -18.30 19.18
C VAL A 12 -4.57 -16.91 19.80
N LEU A 13 -5.45 -16.71 20.79
CA LEU A 13 -5.47 -15.52 21.63
C LEU A 13 -4.30 -15.60 22.62
N ILE A 14 -3.18 -14.95 22.34
CA ILE A 14 -2.14 -14.71 23.36
C ILE A 14 -2.50 -13.40 24.06
N MET A 15 -3.26 -13.51 25.15
CA MET A 15 -3.44 -12.39 26.09
C MET A 15 -2.12 -12.17 26.84
N LEU A 16 -1.37 -11.15 26.46
CA LEU A 16 -0.32 -10.59 27.31
C LEU A 16 -0.95 -9.52 28.22
N LEU A 17 -0.82 -9.73 29.53
CA LEU A 17 -1.28 -8.84 30.60
C LEU A 17 -0.52 -7.49 30.57
N SER A 18 -0.77 -6.65 29.57
CA SER A 18 -0.30 -5.25 29.54
C SER A 18 -1.00 -4.36 28.49
N GLY A 19 -2.21 -4.69 28.03
CA GLY A 19 -2.97 -3.84 27.09
C GLY A 19 -2.45 -3.83 25.65
N LYS A 20 -1.61 -4.79 25.26
CA LYS A 20 -1.10 -4.96 23.89
C LYS A 20 -1.35 -6.41 23.46
N SER A 21 -2.32 -6.62 22.56
CA SER A 21 -2.57 -7.93 21.97
C SER A 21 -1.71 -8.07 20.70
N VAL A 22 -0.89 -9.11 20.64
CA VAL A 22 -0.17 -9.50 19.41
C VAL A 22 -0.97 -10.63 18.77
N PHE A 23 -1.47 -10.40 17.56
CA PHE A 23 -2.17 -11.42 16.77
C PHE A 23 -1.21 -11.95 15.70
N ALA A 24 -0.70 -13.16 15.90
CA ALA A 24 -0.04 -13.92 14.84
C ALA A 24 -1.06 -14.89 14.24
N VAL A 25 -1.48 -14.63 13.00
CA VAL A 25 -2.28 -15.60 12.25
C VAL A 25 -1.32 -16.65 11.70
N ALA A 26 -1.19 -17.77 12.40
CA ALA A 26 -0.58 -18.97 11.83
C ALA A 26 -1.62 -19.63 10.90
N VAL A 27 -1.57 -19.31 9.61
CA VAL A 27 -2.36 -20.02 8.61
C VAL A 27 -1.71 -21.39 8.42
N ALA A 28 -2.43 -22.45 8.78
CA ALA A 28 -2.03 -23.80 8.38
C ALA A 28 -1.96 -23.84 6.85
N LEU A 29 -0.80 -24.18 6.30
CA LEU A 29 -0.57 -24.22 4.85
C LEU A 29 -1.60 -25.15 4.19
N PRO A 30 -2.50 -24.65 3.32
CA PRO A 30 -3.24 -25.54 2.44
C PRO A 30 -2.27 -26.21 1.44
N PRO A 31 -2.66 -27.34 0.85
CA PRO A 31 -1.89 -27.99 -0.21
C PRO A 31 -1.56 -27.02 -1.35
N GLU A 32 -0.41 -27.23 -1.99
CA GLU A 32 0.08 -26.39 -3.09
C GLU A 32 -0.97 -26.25 -4.21
N GLY A 33 -1.26 -25.01 -4.61
CA GLY A 33 -2.10 -24.70 -5.77
C GLY A 33 -3.48 -24.09 -5.49
N GLU A 34 -3.85 -23.83 -4.24
CA GLU A 34 -5.09 -23.08 -3.90
C GLU A 34 -4.80 -21.61 -3.51
N ASP A 35 -5.73 -20.71 -3.87
CA ASP A 35 -5.71 -19.30 -3.45
C ASP A 35 -5.80 -19.25 -1.92
N LYS A 36 -4.73 -18.78 -1.24
CA LYS A 36 -4.73 -18.64 0.23
C LYS A 36 -5.43 -17.33 0.56
N SER A 37 -6.47 -17.34 1.40
CA SER A 37 -7.11 -16.11 1.87
C SER A 37 -7.25 -16.09 3.39
N VAL A 38 -7.02 -14.92 4.00
CA VAL A 38 -7.27 -14.64 5.41
C VAL A 38 -8.27 -13.49 5.51
N VAL A 39 -9.39 -13.77 6.15
CA VAL A 39 -10.40 -12.76 6.49
C VAL A 39 -10.28 -12.44 7.97
N ILE A 40 -9.99 -11.18 8.30
CA ILE A 40 -9.96 -10.70 9.68
C ILE A 40 -11.23 -9.89 9.93
N GLY A 41 -12.22 -10.52 10.57
CA GLY A 41 -13.56 -9.94 10.77
C GLY A 41 -13.72 -9.06 12.02
N THR A 42 -12.67 -8.83 12.82
CA THR A 42 -12.72 -8.03 14.07
C THR A 42 -11.57 -7.02 14.14
N SER A 43 -11.47 -6.22 15.21
CA SER A 43 -10.41 -5.21 15.37
C SER A 43 -9.02 -5.87 15.37
N PHE A 44 -8.10 -5.35 14.56
CA PHE A 44 -6.73 -5.86 14.46
C PHE A 44 -5.74 -4.74 14.82
N TYR A 45 -4.84 -5.03 15.74
CA TYR A 45 -3.81 -4.08 16.19
C TYR A 45 -2.45 -4.72 15.97
N SER A 46 -1.59 -4.07 15.20
CA SER A 46 -0.18 -4.45 15.10
C SER A 46 0.71 -3.37 15.70
N SER A 47 1.48 -3.75 16.72
CA SER A 47 2.52 -2.92 17.34
C SER A 47 3.93 -3.46 17.13
N VAL A 48 4.04 -4.51 16.31
CA VAL A 48 5.27 -5.18 15.92
C VAL A 48 5.28 -5.35 14.41
N ASP A 49 6.43 -5.72 13.86
CA ASP A 49 6.53 -6.05 12.45
C ASP A 49 5.84 -7.39 12.18
N LEU A 50 4.96 -7.42 11.18
CA LEU A 50 4.29 -8.62 10.71
C LEU A 50 4.66 -8.84 9.25
N THR A 51 5.24 -10.01 8.97
CA THR A 51 5.41 -10.49 7.60
C THR A 51 4.25 -11.40 7.26
N ILE A 52 3.58 -11.11 6.16
CA ILE A 52 2.56 -11.97 5.58
C ILE A 52 3.24 -12.76 4.45
N PRO A 53 3.57 -14.04 4.68
CA PRO A 53 4.33 -14.82 3.72
C PRO A 53 3.44 -15.27 2.55
N GLU A 54 4.04 -15.27 1.35
CA GLU A 54 3.49 -15.82 0.11
C GLU A 54 2.14 -15.23 -0.35
N ASN A 55 1.53 -15.87 -1.35
CA ASN A 55 0.32 -15.46 -2.05
C ASN A 55 -0.89 -15.55 -1.12
N LEU A 56 -1.08 -14.52 -0.29
CA LEU A 56 -2.18 -14.41 0.65
C LEU A 56 -3.10 -13.26 0.26
N ASP A 57 -4.35 -13.60 0.00
CA ASP A 57 -5.42 -12.63 -0.08
C ASP A 57 -5.84 -12.19 1.32
N ILE A 58 -5.84 -10.88 1.57
CA ILE A 58 -6.19 -10.33 2.88
C ILE A 58 -7.46 -9.54 2.74
N ARG A 59 -8.45 -9.83 3.59
CA ARG A 59 -9.69 -9.05 3.68
C ARG A 59 -9.92 -8.56 5.09
N TYR A 60 -10.08 -7.26 5.22
CA TYR A 60 -10.32 -6.59 6.49
C TYR A 60 -11.63 -5.80 6.48
N SER A 61 -12.47 -5.96 7.50
CA SER A 61 -13.79 -5.30 7.58
C SER A 61 -14.10 -4.62 8.93
N GLY A 62 -13.10 -4.44 9.81
CA GLY A 62 -13.26 -3.89 11.18
C GLY A 62 -12.49 -2.58 11.46
N ILE A 63 -12.03 -2.36 12.69
CA ILE A 63 -11.07 -1.30 13.07
C ILE A 63 -9.63 -1.84 13.04
N PHE A 64 -8.85 -1.44 12.04
CA PHE A 64 -7.42 -1.80 11.95
C PHE A 64 -6.55 -0.62 12.40
N GLN A 65 -5.52 -0.88 13.20
CA GLN A 65 -4.51 0.09 13.59
C GLN A 65 -3.11 -0.52 13.50
N ASN A 66 -2.28 0.03 12.62
CA ASN A 66 -0.88 -0.29 12.44
C ASN A 66 0.00 0.76 13.11
N SER A 67 0.97 0.32 13.88
CA SER A 67 2.06 1.17 14.38
C SER A 67 3.46 0.60 14.09
N GLY A 68 3.53 -0.62 13.54
CA GLY A 68 4.77 -1.29 13.12
C GLY A 68 4.89 -1.34 11.60
N ILE A 69 5.62 -2.33 11.08
CA ILE A 69 5.76 -2.57 9.64
C ILE A 69 4.96 -3.81 9.22
N LEU A 70 4.08 -3.67 8.23
CA LEU A 70 3.41 -4.78 7.55
C LEU A 70 4.10 -5.07 6.23
N TYR A 71 4.69 -6.25 6.10
CA TYR A 71 5.32 -6.71 4.85
C TYR A 71 4.37 -7.64 4.08
N PHE A 72 4.05 -7.24 2.85
CA PHE A 72 3.29 -8.04 1.88
C PHE A 72 4.25 -8.53 0.80
N THR A 73 4.45 -9.85 0.73
CA THR A 73 5.34 -10.49 -0.25
C THR A 73 4.56 -11.48 -1.08
N ASN A 74 4.60 -11.39 -2.40
CA ASN A 74 3.88 -12.30 -3.29
C ASN A 74 4.73 -12.70 -4.50
N THR A 75 4.57 -13.95 -4.95
CA THR A 75 5.24 -14.50 -6.15
C THR A 75 4.25 -14.89 -7.25
N LEU A 76 2.97 -14.96 -6.91
CA LEU A 76 1.81 -15.09 -7.79
C LEU A 76 0.87 -13.90 -7.56
N PRO A 77 -0.12 -13.66 -8.45
CA PRO A 77 -1.10 -12.62 -8.24
C PRO A 77 -1.82 -12.76 -6.90
N SER A 78 -2.02 -11.63 -6.19
CA SER A 78 -2.68 -11.59 -4.88
C SER A 78 -3.62 -10.38 -4.74
N GLN A 79 -4.46 -10.37 -3.71
CA GLN A 79 -5.39 -9.28 -3.40
C GLN A 79 -5.34 -8.87 -1.93
N ILE A 80 -5.19 -7.58 -1.68
CA ILE A 80 -5.39 -6.96 -0.37
C ILE A 80 -6.63 -6.09 -0.44
N VAL A 81 -7.54 -6.26 0.51
CA VAL A 81 -8.73 -5.43 0.69
C VAL A 81 -8.65 -4.75 2.05
N LEU A 82 -8.51 -3.42 2.02
CA LEU A 82 -8.50 -2.58 3.22
C LEU A 82 -9.89 -1.97 3.44
N ALA A 83 -10.29 -1.86 4.70
CA ALA A 83 -11.41 -1.03 5.10
C ALA A 83 -11.05 0.45 5.01
N SER A 84 -12.04 1.33 4.90
CA SER A 84 -11.84 2.76 5.08
C SER A 84 -11.56 3.13 6.54
N GLY A 85 -10.99 4.33 6.73
CA GLY A 85 -10.64 4.89 8.02
C GLY A 85 -9.14 5.05 8.20
N ASN A 86 -8.75 5.53 9.38
CA ASN A 86 -7.35 5.63 9.77
C ASN A 86 -6.83 4.25 10.21
N LEU A 87 -5.83 3.74 9.50
CA LEU A 87 -5.18 2.46 9.72
C LEU A 87 -3.89 2.60 10.52
N GLY A 88 -3.64 3.76 11.14
CA GLY A 88 -2.51 4.05 12.00
C GLY A 88 -1.25 4.53 11.28
N GLU A 89 -0.25 4.94 12.05
CA GLU A 89 0.98 5.60 11.57
C GLU A 89 2.10 4.62 11.13
N GLY A 90 1.82 3.31 11.16
CA GLY A 90 2.76 2.27 10.73
C GLY A 90 3.05 2.28 9.23
N GLU A 91 3.96 1.41 8.83
CA GLU A 91 4.41 1.27 7.44
C GLU A 91 3.81 0.02 6.78
N PHE A 92 3.40 0.17 5.52
CA PHE A 92 3.02 -0.91 4.63
C PHE A 92 4.11 -1.09 3.58
N VAL A 93 4.64 -2.29 3.44
CA VAL A 93 5.71 -2.61 2.50
C VAL A 93 5.23 -3.66 1.50
N PHE A 94 5.25 -3.32 0.23
CA PHE A 94 4.99 -4.27 -0.86
C PHE A 94 6.32 -4.75 -1.44
N ALA A 95 6.60 -6.05 -1.34
CA ALA A 95 7.87 -6.66 -1.70
C ALA A 95 7.67 -8.02 -2.41
N GLY A 96 7.13 -7.99 -3.62
CA GLY A 96 6.83 -9.17 -4.44
C GLY A 96 7.37 -9.10 -5.86
N THR A 97 7.09 -10.15 -6.64
CA THR A 97 7.45 -10.29 -8.06
C THR A 97 6.26 -10.40 -9.00
N ALA A 98 5.04 -10.49 -8.47
CA ALA A 98 3.79 -10.59 -9.23
C ALA A 98 2.81 -9.47 -8.85
N ASP A 99 1.74 -9.31 -9.62
CA ASP A 99 0.77 -8.24 -9.40
C ASP A 99 -0.01 -8.41 -8.08
N CYS A 100 -0.30 -7.30 -7.41
CA CYS A 100 -1.15 -7.28 -6.22
C CYS A 100 -2.31 -6.30 -6.44
N ALA A 101 -3.55 -6.74 -6.34
CA ALA A 101 -4.70 -5.85 -6.28
C ALA A 101 -4.80 -5.25 -4.87
N LEU A 102 -4.85 -3.93 -4.74
CA LEU A 102 -5.09 -3.22 -3.48
C LEU A 102 -6.44 -2.50 -3.57
N SER A 103 -7.42 -3.00 -2.84
CA SER A 103 -8.81 -2.54 -2.93
C SER A 103 -9.26 -1.85 -1.66
N ILE A 104 -9.82 -0.65 -1.80
CA ILE A 104 -10.54 0.10 -0.77
C ILE A 104 -11.98 0.27 -1.30
N PRO A 105 -12.91 -0.66 -0.98
CA PRO A 105 -14.21 -0.73 -1.64
C PRO A 105 -15.13 0.47 -1.39
N SER A 106 -14.94 1.18 -0.27
CA SER A 106 -15.75 2.34 0.09
C SER A 106 -14.95 3.35 0.91
N GLY A 107 -15.15 4.63 0.63
CA GLY A 107 -14.47 5.73 1.33
C GLY A 107 -12.96 5.77 1.08
N GLN A 108 -12.23 6.26 2.07
CA GLN A 108 -10.77 6.43 2.03
C GLN A 108 -10.10 5.63 3.15
N ALA A 109 -9.06 4.87 2.80
CA ALA A 109 -8.14 4.31 3.78
C ALA A 109 -6.96 5.28 3.98
N ARG A 110 -6.51 5.44 5.22
CA ARG A 110 -5.37 6.29 5.55
C ARG A 110 -4.32 5.48 6.29
N VAL A 111 -3.08 5.48 5.80
CA VAL A 111 -1.95 4.80 6.43
C VAL A 111 -0.85 5.80 6.78
N GLY A 112 0.06 5.45 7.68
CA GLY A 112 1.23 6.27 7.97
C GLY A 112 2.19 6.31 6.79
N LYS A 113 2.73 5.15 6.41
CA LYS A 113 3.74 5.06 5.35
C LYS A 113 3.45 3.93 4.38
N LEU A 114 3.83 4.15 3.13
CA LEU A 114 3.80 3.14 2.07
C LEU A 114 5.19 3.04 1.44
N GLN A 115 5.74 1.83 1.37
CA GLN A 115 6.99 1.53 0.71
C GLN A 115 6.80 0.49 -0.38
N MET A 116 7.26 0.82 -1.57
CA MET A 116 7.33 -0.07 -2.72
C MET A 116 8.75 -0.62 -2.84
N ASN A 117 8.86 -1.94 -2.81
CA ASN A 117 10.08 -2.71 -3.00
C ASN A 117 9.79 -3.98 -3.83
N MET A 118 8.95 -3.85 -4.85
CA MET A 118 8.61 -4.95 -5.74
C MET A 118 9.64 -5.04 -6.86
N SER A 119 10.25 -6.22 -7.06
CA SER A 119 11.22 -6.44 -8.13
C SER A 119 10.56 -6.81 -9.47
N GLY A 120 9.26 -7.14 -9.44
CA GLY A 120 8.42 -7.41 -10.59
C GLY A 120 6.95 -7.16 -10.25
N GLY A 121 6.07 -7.20 -11.27
CA GLY A 121 4.65 -6.89 -11.11
C GLY A 121 4.37 -5.44 -10.71
N ARG A 122 3.13 -5.18 -10.30
CA ARG A 122 2.66 -3.87 -9.81
C ARG A 122 1.59 -4.00 -8.72
N VAL A 123 1.40 -2.95 -7.94
CA VAL A 123 0.20 -2.78 -7.10
C VAL A 123 -0.88 -2.07 -7.91
N ASN A 124 -2.02 -2.73 -8.11
CA ASN A 124 -3.19 -2.17 -8.78
C ASN A 124 -4.15 -1.59 -7.75
N LEU A 125 -4.17 -0.26 -7.60
CA LEU A 125 -5.04 0.43 -6.66
C LEU A 125 -6.47 0.56 -7.22
N SER A 126 -7.45 0.21 -6.41
CA SER A 126 -8.86 0.56 -6.64
C SER A 126 -9.43 1.22 -5.39
N GLY A 127 -9.92 2.45 -5.49
CA GLY A 127 -10.44 3.24 -4.36
C GLY A 127 -9.49 4.35 -3.93
N GLU A 128 -9.65 4.86 -2.70
CA GLU A 128 -8.85 5.97 -2.19
C GLU A 128 -7.90 5.54 -1.07
N LEU A 129 -6.60 5.78 -1.28
CA LEU A 129 -5.55 5.57 -0.30
C LEU A 129 -4.83 6.89 -0.03
N ALA A 130 -4.84 7.33 1.23
CA ALA A 130 -4.10 8.48 1.70
C ALA A 130 -2.92 8.05 2.60
N MET A 131 -1.81 8.78 2.56
CA MET A 131 -0.71 8.64 3.50
C MET A 131 -0.49 9.92 4.29
N SER A 132 -0.49 9.84 5.63
CA SER A 132 -0.13 10.96 6.53
C SER A 132 1.39 11.16 6.66
N GLY A 133 2.17 10.12 6.38
CA GLY A 133 3.62 10.10 6.54
C GLY A 133 4.36 10.18 5.22
N LYS A 134 4.70 9.03 4.62
CA LYS A 134 5.65 9.00 3.50
C LYS A 134 5.32 7.93 2.46
N LEU A 135 5.53 8.26 1.20
CA LEU A 135 5.63 7.31 0.09
C LEU A 135 7.10 7.09 -0.29
N VAL A 136 7.56 5.84 -0.27
CA VAL A 136 8.93 5.47 -0.61
C VAL A 136 8.93 4.47 -1.76
N PHE A 137 9.66 4.78 -2.82
CA PHE A 137 9.95 3.83 -3.90
C PHE A 137 11.41 3.40 -3.84
N LYS A 138 11.64 2.15 -3.46
CA LYS A 138 12.90 1.43 -3.74
C LYS A 138 12.84 0.78 -5.13
N SER A 139 11.70 0.18 -5.44
CA SER A 139 11.34 -0.36 -6.76
C SER A 139 9.85 -0.69 -6.82
N GLY A 140 9.30 -0.88 -8.02
CA GLY A 140 7.93 -1.33 -8.24
C GLY A 140 6.97 -0.21 -8.65
N ILE A 141 5.88 -0.59 -9.30
CA ILE A 141 4.91 0.34 -9.86
C ILE A 141 3.63 0.30 -9.03
N ILE A 142 3.04 1.46 -8.74
CA ILE A 142 1.64 1.56 -8.31
C ILE A 142 0.82 2.05 -9.49
N GLN A 143 -0.12 1.23 -9.97
CA GLN A 143 -1.11 1.62 -10.96
C GLN A 143 -2.27 2.33 -10.26
N VAL A 144 -2.52 3.59 -10.63
CA VAL A 144 -3.61 4.41 -10.09
C VAL A 144 -4.51 4.88 -11.25
N PRO A 145 -5.61 4.16 -11.54
CA PRO A 145 -6.54 4.56 -12.59
C PRO A 145 -7.27 5.86 -12.24
N SER A 146 -7.91 6.50 -13.23
CA SER A 146 -8.58 7.80 -13.08
C SER A 146 -9.74 7.83 -12.07
N ASN A 147 -10.28 6.68 -11.69
CA ASN A 147 -11.33 6.52 -10.68
C ASN A 147 -10.80 6.16 -9.29
N SER A 148 -9.48 6.25 -9.07
CA SER A 148 -8.82 5.96 -7.80
C SER A 148 -7.94 7.13 -7.38
N ILE A 149 -7.64 7.23 -6.09
CA ILE A 149 -6.82 8.31 -5.54
C ILE A 149 -5.69 7.71 -4.72
N LEU A 150 -4.45 8.06 -5.08
CA LEU A 150 -3.29 7.91 -4.23
C LEU A 150 -2.86 9.30 -3.75
N TRP A 151 -3.06 9.59 -2.47
CA TRP A 151 -2.84 10.92 -1.90
C TRP A 151 -1.76 10.94 -0.83
N ILE A 152 -0.75 11.77 -1.01
CA ILE A 152 0.18 12.16 0.06
C ILE A 152 -0.43 13.33 0.84
N ASP A 153 -1.06 13.06 1.97
CA ASP A 153 -1.58 14.07 2.89
C ASP A 153 -0.48 14.50 3.88
N ASN A 154 0.65 14.91 3.31
CA ASN A 154 1.83 15.45 3.98
C ASN A 154 2.53 16.42 3.04
N ASP A 155 2.66 17.67 3.49
CA ASP A 155 3.18 18.80 2.72
C ASP A 155 4.70 18.95 2.80
N SER A 156 5.38 18.14 3.63
CA SER A 156 6.83 18.07 3.68
C SER A 156 7.41 17.68 2.31
N PRO A 157 8.43 18.39 1.78
CA PRO A 157 9.12 18.04 0.54
C PRO A 157 9.64 16.59 0.49
N ASP A 158 9.99 16.01 1.64
CA ASP A 158 10.54 14.66 1.76
C ASP A 158 9.48 13.57 2.00
N ALA A 159 8.19 13.91 1.94
CA ALA A 159 7.07 12.97 2.05
C ALA A 159 6.99 11.99 0.87
N VAL A 160 7.74 12.25 -0.21
CA VAL A 160 7.93 11.31 -1.32
C VAL A 160 9.42 11.11 -1.54
N SER A 161 9.88 9.86 -1.59
CA SER A 161 11.29 9.52 -1.78
C SER A 161 11.43 8.41 -2.79
N PHE A 162 12.32 8.59 -3.76
CA PHE A 162 12.61 7.64 -4.81
C PHE A 162 14.02 7.90 -5.36
N ILE A 163 14.52 7.00 -6.19
CA ILE A 163 15.79 7.21 -6.90
C ILE A 163 15.48 8.02 -8.17
N ASP A 164 15.90 9.28 -8.22
CA ASP A 164 15.71 10.15 -9.39
C ASP A 164 16.71 9.81 -10.50
N SER A 165 16.41 8.75 -11.25
CA SER A 165 17.25 8.23 -12.33
C SER A 165 16.38 7.69 -13.47
N PRO A 166 16.76 7.84 -14.75
CA PRO A 166 16.00 7.31 -15.88
C PRO A 166 15.77 5.80 -15.86
N ILE A 167 16.60 5.05 -15.13
CA ILE A 167 16.47 3.59 -14.96
C ILE A 167 15.69 3.20 -13.70
N ASN A 168 15.12 4.17 -12.98
CA ASN A 168 14.32 3.92 -11.80
C ASN A 168 13.09 3.07 -12.17
N LYS A 169 12.86 2.02 -11.39
CA LYS A 169 11.73 1.10 -11.56
C LYS A 169 10.60 1.38 -10.57
N GLY A 170 10.71 2.46 -9.80
CA GLY A 170 9.85 2.83 -8.70
C GLY A 170 9.04 4.10 -9.00
N TYR A 171 7.79 3.97 -9.42
CA TYR A 171 6.95 5.11 -9.78
C TYR A 171 5.45 4.79 -9.77
N VAL A 172 4.64 5.85 -9.88
CA VAL A 172 3.18 5.79 -10.04
C VAL A 172 2.85 5.82 -11.54
N HIS A 173 2.13 4.81 -12.02
CA HIS A 173 1.51 4.83 -13.33
C HIS A 173 0.05 5.30 -13.19
N GLY A 174 -0.22 6.53 -13.62
CA GLY A 174 -1.51 7.19 -13.43
C GLY A 174 -1.38 8.41 -12.52
N PHE A 175 -2.34 8.62 -11.61
CA PHE A 175 -2.44 9.85 -10.81
C PHE A 175 -1.75 9.73 -9.46
N LEU A 176 -0.91 10.71 -9.13
CA LEU A 176 -0.38 10.94 -7.78
C LEU A 176 -0.84 12.32 -7.29
N THR A 177 -1.57 12.35 -6.19
CA THR A 177 -2.03 13.58 -5.55
C THR A 177 -1.18 13.88 -4.32
N ARG A 178 -0.83 15.14 -4.09
CA ARG A 178 0.02 15.56 -2.97
C ARG A 178 -0.31 16.98 -2.50
N ASN A 179 -0.26 17.20 -1.19
CA ASN A 179 -0.25 18.54 -0.62
C ASN A 179 1.10 19.21 -0.88
N VAL A 180 1.08 20.45 -1.36
CA VAL A 180 2.27 21.27 -1.57
C VAL A 180 2.13 22.58 -0.81
N SER A 181 3.24 23.10 -0.28
CA SER A 181 3.31 24.39 0.40
C SER A 181 4.08 25.41 -0.42
N GLU A 182 3.81 26.68 -0.18
CA GLU A 182 4.49 27.80 -0.84
C GLU A 182 6.03 27.70 -0.71
N GLY A 183 6.74 28.03 -1.80
CA GLY A 183 8.19 28.23 -1.80
C GLY A 183 9.05 26.95 -1.74
N ASN A 184 8.43 25.78 -1.60
CA ASN A 184 9.12 24.49 -1.51
C ASN A 184 9.25 23.80 -2.89
N ARG A 185 10.07 22.74 -2.95
CA ARG A 185 10.29 21.94 -4.16
C ARG A 185 9.68 20.55 -4.01
N TYR A 186 8.91 20.11 -5.01
CA TYR A 186 8.16 18.86 -4.96
C TYR A 186 8.43 18.01 -6.19
N LEU A 187 8.89 16.78 -5.98
CA LEU A 187 9.03 15.77 -7.03
C LEU A 187 7.86 14.79 -6.99
N PHE A 188 7.38 14.42 -8.18
CA PHE A 188 6.34 13.44 -8.41
C PHE A 188 6.94 12.27 -9.21
N PRO A 189 7.10 11.09 -8.61
CA PRO A 189 7.60 9.93 -9.32
C PRO A 189 6.47 9.32 -10.15
N VAL A 190 6.14 9.94 -11.28
CA VAL A 190 5.13 9.43 -12.22
C VAL A 190 5.79 8.81 -13.44
N GLY A 191 5.02 8.04 -14.20
CA GLY A 191 5.47 7.40 -15.43
C GLY A 191 4.33 6.67 -16.12
N ASN A 192 4.67 5.87 -17.13
CA ASN A 192 3.72 5.06 -17.88
C ASN A 192 4.08 3.56 -17.81
N ALA A 193 3.47 2.74 -18.67
CA ALA A 193 3.76 1.31 -18.72
C ALA A 193 5.20 0.98 -19.14
N ALA A 194 5.91 1.89 -19.81
CA ALA A 194 7.22 1.68 -20.39
C ALA A 194 8.36 2.33 -19.59
N SER A 195 8.13 3.49 -18.98
CA SER A 195 9.20 4.32 -18.44
C SER A 195 8.79 5.28 -17.32
N PHE A 196 9.81 5.67 -16.57
CA PHE A 196 9.76 6.66 -15.51
C PHE A 196 9.91 8.09 -16.05
N HIS A 197 9.03 9.00 -15.65
CA HIS A 197 8.99 10.39 -16.10
C HIS A 197 8.72 11.32 -14.90
N PRO A 198 9.73 11.63 -14.07
CA PRO A 198 9.52 12.46 -12.89
C PRO A 198 9.04 13.85 -13.29
N PHE A 199 8.07 14.37 -12.53
CA PHE A 199 7.59 15.73 -12.68
C PHE A 199 8.02 16.58 -11.49
N LEU A 200 8.42 17.82 -11.77
CA LEU A 200 8.93 18.76 -10.78
C LEU A 200 8.01 19.97 -10.68
N ILE A 201 7.59 20.28 -9.46
CA ILE A 201 7.06 21.59 -9.10
C ILE A 201 8.13 22.32 -8.30
N ASP A 202 8.57 23.47 -8.79
CA ASP A 202 9.53 24.33 -8.12
C ASP A 202 8.83 25.59 -7.63
N LYS A 203 8.85 25.81 -6.31
CA LYS A 203 8.33 27.01 -5.63
C LYS A 203 6.88 27.35 -6.00
N PRO A 204 5.89 26.53 -5.56
CA PRO A 204 4.49 26.94 -5.61
C PRO A 204 4.32 28.34 -5.00
N THR A 205 3.40 29.13 -5.54
CA THR A 205 3.13 30.49 -5.06
C THR A 205 2.11 30.55 -3.93
N LYS A 206 1.56 29.40 -3.54
CA LYS A 206 0.62 29.21 -2.44
C LYS A 206 0.56 27.72 -2.09
N ASP A 207 -0.02 27.42 -0.94
CA ASP A 207 -0.40 26.06 -0.58
C ASP A 207 -1.50 25.54 -1.51
N ASP A 208 -1.39 24.29 -1.95
CA ASP A 208 -2.38 23.67 -2.84
C ASP A 208 -2.37 22.14 -2.72
N VAL A 209 -3.37 21.50 -3.34
CA VAL A 209 -3.41 20.06 -3.58
C VAL A 209 -3.21 19.81 -5.06
N MET A 210 -2.06 19.24 -5.41
CA MET A 210 -1.68 19.00 -6.80
C MET A 210 -1.87 17.53 -7.15
N SER A 211 -2.51 17.25 -8.29
CA SER A 211 -2.57 15.91 -8.86
C SER A 211 -1.82 15.89 -10.19
N VAL A 212 -0.90 14.95 -10.33
CA VAL A 212 -0.03 14.82 -11.49
C VAL A 212 -0.16 13.41 -12.04
N SER A 213 -0.28 13.30 -13.36
CA SER A 213 -0.14 12.06 -14.12
C SER A 213 0.76 12.29 -15.33
N PHE A 214 1.34 11.21 -15.83
CA PHE A 214 2.00 11.20 -17.12
C PHE A 214 1.18 10.35 -18.08
N ASP A 215 0.79 10.95 -19.21
CA ASP A 215 0.04 10.27 -20.27
C ASP A 215 0.82 10.44 -21.58
N GLU A 216 1.02 9.34 -22.31
CA GLU A 216 1.56 9.39 -23.67
C GLU A 216 0.39 9.64 -24.61
N ALA A 217 0.24 10.89 -25.04
CA ALA A 217 -0.70 11.27 -26.09
C ALA A 217 -0.37 10.60 -27.43
#